data_AF-A0A7G2K2Z2-F1
#
_entry.id   AF-A0A7G2K2Z2-F1
#
_cell.length_a   1.000
_cell.length_b   1.000
_cell.length_c   1.000
_cell.angle_alpha   90.00
_cell.angle_beta   90.00
_cell.angle_gamma   90.00
#
_symmetry.space_group_name_H-M   'P 1'
#
loop_
_entity.id
_entity.type
_entity.pdbx_description
1 polymer ?
#
loop_
_entity_poly.entity_id
_entity_poly.type
_entity_poly.pdbx_seq_one_letter_code
_entity_poly.pdbx_strand_id
1 'polypeptide(L)'
;MIITDYRTGEIRAVVGGLQTQYAGFNRALMAKRQIGSLVKPSIYLTALSNPEQFRLNTPINNQPITINVKGSPPWQPRNYDKKYSDSVMLMDALARSLNIPTVNIGMKVGLSKVIDTQKAMGWDNV
;
A
#
# COMPACT_ATOMS: atom_id res chain seq x y z
N MET A 1 -16.27 2.01 -10.53
CA MET A 1 -15.63 3.34 -10.42
C MET A 1 -16.38 4.13 -9.38
N ILE A 2 -15.67 4.89 -8.56
CA ILE A 2 -16.22 5.87 -7.61
C ILE A 2 -15.44 7.16 -7.84
N ILE A 3 -16.14 8.29 -7.91
CA ILE A 3 -15.54 9.62 -7.97
C ILE A 3 -16.02 10.39 -6.76
N THR A 4 -15.10 10.94 -5.99
CA THR A 4 -15.38 11.73 -4.79
C THR A 4 -14.73 13.10 -4.86
N ASP A 5 -15.32 14.04 -4.15
CA ASP A 5 -14.73 15.33 -3.86
C ASP A 5 -13.71 15.19 -2.72
N TYR A 6 -12.46 15.62 -2.95
CA TYR A 6 -11.38 15.40 -1.99
C TYR A 6 -11.45 16.31 -0.75
N ARG A 7 -12.22 17.41 -0.79
CA ARG A 7 -12.36 18.35 0.33
C ARG A 7 -13.52 17.98 1.22
N THR A 8 -14.64 17.60 0.62
CA THR A 8 -15.92 17.38 1.31
C THR A 8 -16.24 15.90 1.51
N GLY A 9 -15.63 15.01 0.73
CA GLY A 9 -15.97 13.58 0.70
C GLY A 9 -17.24 13.26 -0.09
N GLU A 10 -17.89 14.25 -0.72
CA GLU A 10 -19.11 14.05 -1.49
C GLU A 10 -18.91 13.06 -2.65
N ILE A 11 -19.84 12.11 -2.81
CA ILE A 11 -19.83 11.16 -3.93
C ILE A 11 -20.41 11.87 -5.16
N ARG A 12 -19.57 12.09 -6.18
CA ARG A 12 -19.96 12.72 -7.45
C ARG A 12 -20.49 11.71 -8.47
N ALA A 13 -19.96 10.49 -8.46
CA ALA A 13 -20.41 9.42 -9.36
C ALA A 13 -20.09 8.02 -8.81
N VAL A 14 -20.95 7.05 -9.14
CA VAL A 14 -20.76 5.63 -8.84
C VAL A 14 -21.13 4.79 -10.07
N VAL A 15 -20.20 3.94 -10.51
CA VAL A 15 -20.42 2.99 -11.63
C VAL A 15 -20.10 1.58 -11.17
N GLY A 16 -21.12 0.74 -11.08
CA GLY A 16 -21.04 -0.63 -10.54
C GLY A 16 -20.71 -1.75 -11.54
N GLY A 17 -20.72 -1.46 -12.84
CA GLY A 17 -20.48 -2.45 -13.89
C GLY A 17 -20.53 -1.84 -15.29
N LEU A 18 -20.26 -2.67 -16.31
CA LEU A 18 -20.27 -2.27 -17.71
C LEU A 18 -21.67 -1.85 -18.19
N GLN A 19 -22.70 -2.60 -17.78
CA GLN A 19 -24.10 -2.28 -18.06
C GLN A 19 -24.62 -1.37 -16.94
N THR A 20 -24.56 -0.06 -17.17
CA THR A 20 -24.87 0.95 -16.15
C THR A 20 -26.36 1.08 -15.83
N GLN A 21 -27.24 0.70 -16.76
CA GLN A 21 -28.70 0.75 -16.58
C GLN A 21 -29.27 -0.52 -15.94
N TYR A 22 -28.46 -1.55 -15.75
CA TYR A 22 -28.90 -2.80 -15.12
C TYR A 22 -28.78 -2.70 -13.60
N ALA A 23 -29.92 -2.76 -12.91
CA ALA A 23 -29.97 -2.83 -11.45
C ALA A 23 -29.60 -4.24 -10.96
N GLY A 24 -28.30 -4.50 -10.84
CA GLY A 24 -27.74 -5.75 -10.34
C GLY A 24 -26.62 -5.55 -9.34
N PHE A 25 -25.65 -6.47 -9.34
CA PHE A 25 -24.52 -6.42 -8.43
C PHE A 25 -23.63 -5.18 -8.68
N ASN A 26 -23.64 -4.24 -7.74
CA ASN A 26 -22.83 -3.04 -7.80
C ASN A 26 -21.41 -3.31 -7.28
N ARG A 27 -20.46 -3.53 -8.20
CA ARG A 27 -19.06 -3.82 -7.84
C ARG A 27 -18.37 -2.68 -7.10
N ALA A 28 -18.83 -1.44 -7.27
CA ALA A 28 -18.23 -0.30 -6.57
C ALA A 28 -18.50 -0.36 -5.06
N LEU A 29 -19.64 -0.92 -4.65
CA LEU A 29 -20.06 -0.96 -3.24
C LEU A 29 -19.90 -2.35 -2.60
N MET A 30 -20.02 -3.42 -3.40
CA MET A 30 -20.17 -4.78 -2.87
C MET A 30 -18.96 -5.69 -3.15
N ALA A 31 -18.08 -5.35 -4.10
CA ALA A 31 -16.99 -6.24 -4.46
C ALA A 31 -15.79 -6.10 -3.51
N LYS A 32 -15.49 -7.16 -2.74
CA LYS A 32 -14.23 -7.27 -1.98
C LYS A 32 -13.13 -7.83 -2.88
N ARG A 33 -12.01 -7.11 -3.00
CA ARG A 33 -10.85 -7.47 -3.85
C ARG A 33 -9.55 -7.15 -3.14
N GLN A 34 -8.51 -7.91 -3.46
CA GLN A 34 -7.15 -7.53 -3.07
C GLN A 34 -6.78 -6.22 -3.76
N ILE A 35 -6.35 -5.23 -2.97
CA ILE A 35 -5.99 -3.90 -3.47
C ILE A 35 -4.58 -3.86 -4.08
N GLY A 36 -3.75 -4.88 -3.80
CA GLY A 36 -2.38 -4.97 -4.28
C GLY A 36 -1.54 -3.75 -3.87
N SER A 37 -0.75 -3.22 -4.81
CA SER A 37 0.15 -2.08 -4.55
C SER A 37 -0.52 -0.78 -4.13
N LEU A 38 -1.86 -0.67 -4.20
CA LEU A 38 -2.59 0.47 -3.64
C LEU A 38 -2.43 0.60 -2.12
N VAL A 39 -1.96 -0.44 -1.42
CA VAL A 39 -1.61 -0.38 0.01
C VAL A 39 -0.37 0.46 0.29
N LYS A 40 0.53 0.63 -0.68
CA LYS A 40 1.86 1.20 -0.42
C LYS A 40 1.79 2.61 0.17
N PRO A 41 1.01 3.56 -0.36
CA PRO A 41 0.94 4.92 0.20
C PRO A 41 0.70 4.97 1.72
N SER A 42 -0.10 4.07 2.31
CA SER A 42 -0.31 4.06 3.77
C SER A 42 0.96 3.67 4.55
N ILE A 43 1.76 2.75 4.00
CA ILE A 43 3.05 2.34 4.59
C ILE A 43 4.06 3.50 4.54
N TYR A 44 4.13 4.21 3.40
CA TYR A 44 5.03 5.36 3.25
C TYR A 44 4.58 6.56 4.08
N LEU A 45 3.26 6.80 4.19
CA LEU A 45 2.69 7.79 5.11
C LEU A 45 3.11 7.49 6.55
N THR A 46 2.98 6.23 6.99
CA THR A 46 3.42 5.79 8.33
C THR A 46 4.89 6.12 8.58
N ALA A 47 5.74 5.88 7.57
CA ALA A 47 7.18 6.18 7.66
C ALA A 47 7.44 7.70 7.73
N LEU A 48 6.86 8.47 6.82
CA LEU A 48 7.07 9.93 6.72
C LEU A 48 6.48 10.72 7.90
N SER A 49 5.52 10.14 8.63
CA SER A 49 5.06 10.66 9.92
C SER A 49 6.12 10.59 11.03
N ASN A 50 7.28 9.98 10.78
CA ASN A 50 8.45 9.98 11.66
C ASN A 50 9.65 10.67 10.98
N PRO A 51 9.68 12.02 10.95
CA PRO A 51 10.64 12.79 10.18
C PRO A 51 12.09 12.71 10.69
N GLU A 52 12.30 12.20 11.92
CA GLU A 52 13.64 11.94 12.45
C GLU A 52 14.29 10.72 11.78
N GLN A 53 13.49 9.77 11.30
CA GLN A 53 13.97 8.52 10.72
C GLN A 53 13.80 8.47 9.19
N PHE A 54 12.73 9.06 8.67
CA PHE A 54 12.38 8.97 7.26
C PHE A 54 12.16 10.33 6.63
N ARG A 55 12.82 10.53 5.50
CA ARG A 55 12.65 11.63 4.56
C ARG A 55 12.59 11.04 3.15
N LEU A 56 12.22 11.85 2.17
CA LEU A 56 12.12 11.41 0.77
C LEU A 56 13.44 10.85 0.22
N ASN A 57 14.57 11.36 0.70
CA ASN A 57 15.92 10.92 0.32
C ASN A 57 16.49 9.81 1.22
N THR A 58 15.72 9.26 2.17
CA THR A 58 16.20 8.15 3.02
C THR A 58 16.50 6.94 2.13
N PRO A 59 17.73 6.38 2.17
CA PRO A 59 18.07 5.17 1.41
C PRO A 59 17.41 3.95 2.05
N ILE A 60 16.73 3.15 1.23
CA ILE A 60 16.05 1.92 1.65
C ILE A 60 16.67 0.73 0.92
N ASN A 61 16.99 -0.32 1.67
CA ASN A 61 17.57 -1.54 1.13
C ASN A 61 16.66 -2.18 0.05
N ASN A 62 17.23 -2.58 -1.08
CA ASN A 62 16.55 -3.21 -2.20
C ASN A 62 17.18 -4.56 -2.62
N GLN A 63 17.86 -5.22 -1.67
CA GLN A 63 18.41 -6.57 -1.84
C GLN A 63 17.40 -7.67 -1.48
N PRO A 64 17.54 -8.90 -2.00
CA PRO A 64 16.67 -10.03 -1.64
C PRO A 64 16.56 -10.23 -0.13
N ILE A 65 15.34 -10.44 0.37
CA ILE A 65 15.06 -10.68 1.78
C ILE A 65 14.28 -11.99 1.96
N THR A 66 14.50 -12.64 3.10
CA THR A 66 13.70 -13.78 3.57
C THR A 66 13.12 -13.44 4.93
N ILE A 67 11.80 -13.52 5.05
CA ILE A 67 11.08 -13.28 6.30
C ILE A 67 10.54 -14.60 6.81
N ASN A 68 10.94 -14.97 8.03
CA ASN A 68 10.46 -16.18 8.69
C ASN A 68 9.32 -15.81 9.63
N VAL A 69 8.12 -16.34 9.33
CA VAL A 69 6.95 -16.20 10.21
C VAL A 69 6.69 -17.56 10.85
N LYS A 70 6.58 -17.59 12.18
CA LYS A 70 6.34 -18.84 12.92
C LYS A 70 5.08 -19.52 12.39
N GLY A 71 5.20 -20.80 12.03
CA GLY A 71 4.09 -21.59 11.48
C GLY A 71 3.80 -21.35 10.00
N SER A 72 4.66 -20.61 9.29
CA SER A 72 4.57 -20.43 7.84
C SER A 72 5.88 -20.80 7.14
N PRO A 73 5.84 -21.20 5.86
CA PRO A 73 7.05 -21.28 5.04
C PRO A 73 7.76 -19.92 4.97
N PRO A 74 9.10 -19.90 4.77
CA PRO A 74 9.84 -18.66 4.57
C PRO A 74 9.25 -17.83 3.42
N TRP A 75 9.00 -16.54 3.66
CA TRP A 75 8.47 -15.63 2.66
C TRP A 75 9.58 -14.82 2.01
N GLN A 76 9.67 -14.87 0.68
CA GLN A 76 10.69 -14.21 -0.12
C GLN A 76 10.04 -13.29 -1.17
N PRO A 77 9.70 -12.04 -0.81
CA PRO A 77 9.12 -11.10 -1.76
C PRO A 77 10.12 -10.74 -2.86
N ARG A 78 9.60 -10.42 -4.06
CA ARG A 78 10.39 -10.01 -5.21
C ARG A 78 9.83 -8.74 -5.82
N ASN A 79 10.69 -7.90 -6.37
CA ASN A 79 10.26 -6.81 -7.26
C ASN A 79 9.64 -7.39 -8.53
N TYR A 80 8.72 -6.65 -9.14
CA TYR A 80 8.02 -7.11 -10.35
C TYR A 80 8.98 -7.40 -11.51
N ASP A 81 10.06 -6.62 -11.62
CA ASP A 81 11.11 -6.74 -12.63
C ASP A 81 12.22 -7.72 -12.26
N LYS A 82 12.16 -8.30 -11.04
CA LYS A 82 13.19 -9.19 -10.47
C LYS A 82 14.59 -8.57 -10.41
N LYS A 83 14.70 -7.24 -10.47
CA LYS A 83 15.97 -6.51 -10.33
C LYS A 83 16.16 -6.04 -8.89
N TYR A 84 17.43 -5.96 -8.50
CA TYR A 84 17.86 -5.58 -7.17
C TYR A 84 18.93 -4.50 -7.26
N SER A 85 19.08 -3.74 -6.19
CA SER A 85 20.14 -2.76 -5.98
C SER A 85 20.46 -2.71 -4.49
N ASP A 86 21.61 -2.14 -4.11
CA ASP A 86 21.96 -2.02 -2.69
C ASP A 86 20.93 -1.18 -1.94
N SER A 87 20.55 -0.05 -2.51
CA SER A 87 19.46 0.76 -2.00
C SER A 87 18.75 1.53 -3.12
N VAL A 88 17.63 2.15 -2.76
CA VAL A 88 16.88 3.14 -3.52
C VAL A 88 16.40 4.24 -2.58
N MET A 89 16.18 5.46 -3.06
CA MET A 89 15.57 6.49 -2.21
C MET A 89 14.11 6.11 -1.90
N LEU A 90 13.62 6.49 -0.72
CA LEU A 90 12.22 6.27 -0.32
C LEU A 90 11.25 6.82 -1.37
N MET A 91 11.52 7.99 -1.93
CA MET A 91 10.71 8.56 -3.01
C MET A 91 10.67 7.66 -4.26
N ASP A 92 11.83 7.18 -4.72
CA ASP A 92 11.93 6.32 -5.89
C ASP A 92 11.25 4.96 -5.67
N ALA A 93 11.35 4.43 -4.45
CA ALA A 93 10.72 3.18 -4.06
C ALA A 93 9.19 3.25 -4.21
N LEU A 94 8.57 4.36 -3.77
CA LEU A 94 7.14 4.59 -3.94
C LEU A 94 6.79 4.84 -5.42
N ALA A 95 7.53 5.75 -6.08
CA ALA A 95 7.28 6.13 -7.46
C ALA A 95 7.34 4.95 -8.44
N ARG A 96 8.29 4.03 -8.22
CA ARG A 96 8.46 2.80 -9.01
C ARG A 96 7.69 1.61 -8.44
N SER A 97 6.95 1.80 -7.36
CA SER A 97 6.18 0.75 -6.68
C SER A 97 7.02 -0.51 -6.39
N LEU A 98 8.21 -0.35 -5.83
CA LEU A 98 9.09 -1.48 -5.52
C LEU A 98 8.59 -2.26 -4.31
N ASN A 99 8.67 -3.59 -4.36
CA ASN A 99 8.10 -4.46 -3.33
C ASN A 99 9.06 -4.61 -2.15
N ILE A 100 10.33 -4.91 -2.41
CA ILE A 100 11.33 -5.15 -1.36
C ILE A 100 11.53 -3.93 -0.46
N PRO A 101 11.75 -2.71 -1.00
CA PRO A 101 11.89 -1.51 -0.17
C PRO A 101 10.64 -1.23 0.66
N THR A 102 9.46 -1.43 0.08
CA THR A 102 8.18 -1.27 0.80
C THR A 102 8.09 -2.23 2.00
N VAL A 103 8.47 -3.50 1.82
CA VAL A 103 8.50 -4.47 2.91
C VAL A 103 9.51 -4.04 3.98
N ASN A 104 10.71 -3.63 3.60
CA ASN A 104 11.73 -3.13 4.53
C ASN A 104 11.23 -1.92 5.33
N ILE A 105 10.55 -0.96 4.69
CA ILE A 105 9.93 0.19 5.37
C ILE A 105 8.89 -0.30 6.37
N GLY A 106 7.94 -1.14 5.95
CA GLY A 106 6.87 -1.67 6.80
C GLY A 106 7.40 -2.41 8.03
N MET A 107 8.43 -3.24 7.85
CA MET A 107 9.08 -3.95 8.95
C MET A 107 9.85 -3.00 9.88
N LYS A 108 10.44 -1.94 9.35
CA LYS A 108 11.19 -0.94 10.14
C LYS A 108 10.27 -0.05 10.98
N VAL A 109 9.13 0.39 10.42
CA VAL A 109 8.16 1.21 11.16
C VAL A 109 7.31 0.39 12.13
N GLY A 110 7.09 -0.88 11.81
CA GLY A 110 6.27 -1.82 12.58
C GLY A 110 4.84 -1.92 12.03
N LEU A 111 4.34 -3.16 11.91
CA LEU A 111 3.03 -3.44 11.31
C LEU A 111 1.86 -2.84 12.08
N SER A 112 1.95 -2.73 13.42
CA SER A 112 0.90 -2.09 14.23
C SER A 112 0.70 -0.62 13.84
N LYS A 113 1.77 0.15 13.65
CA LYS A 113 1.68 1.56 13.24
C LYS A 113 1.12 1.73 11.83
N VAL A 114 1.41 0.78 10.93
CA VAL A 114 0.82 0.75 9.59
C VAL A 114 -0.68 0.51 9.69
N ILE A 115 -1.11 -0.44 10.52
CA ILE A 115 -2.53 -0.74 10.77
C ILE A 115 -3.24 0.47 11.38
N ASP A 116 -2.63 1.14 12.35
CA ASP A 116 -3.19 2.35 12.98
C ASP A 116 -3.37 3.48 11.96
N THR A 117 -2.38 3.67 11.08
CA THR A 117 -2.48 4.63 9.97
C THR A 117 -3.61 4.28 9.01
N GLN A 118 -3.76 3.00 8.65
CA GLN A 118 -4.84 2.54 7.75
C GLN A 118 -6.23 2.72 8.39
N LYS A 119 -6.37 2.46 9.69
CA LYS A 119 -7.61 2.74 10.44
C LYS A 119 -7.93 4.23 10.47
N ALA A 120 -6.93 5.08 10.69
CA ALA A 120 -7.10 6.54 10.63
C ALA A 120 -7.49 7.04 9.23
N MET A 121 -7.12 6.30 8.16
CA MET A 121 -7.58 6.55 6.79
C MET A 121 -9.01 6.04 6.50
N GLY A 122 -9.71 5.48 7.50
CA GLY A 122 -11.09 5.02 7.37
C GLY A 122 -11.25 3.57 6.87
N TRP A 123 -10.26 2.70 7.09
CA TRP A 123 -10.40 1.28 6.75
C TRP A 123 -11.07 0.52 7.90
N ASP A 124 -12.27 -0.03 7.66
CA ASP A 124 -13.11 -0.64 8.72
C ASP A 124 -12.54 -1.91 9.33
N ASN A 125 -11.79 -2.72 8.57
CA ASN A 125 -11.29 -4.04 8.99
C ASN A 125 -9.86 -4.26 8.50
N VAL A 126 -8.91 -3.66 9.22
CA VAL A 126 -7.47 -3.83 9.02
C VAL A 126 -6.89 -4.84 9.99
#